data_AF-A0AA38CJ29-F1
#
_entry.id   AF-A0AA38CJ29-F1
#
_cell.length_a   1.000
_cell.length_b   1.000
_cell.length_c   1.000
_cell.angle_alpha   90.00
_cell.angle_beta   90.00
_cell.angle_gamma   90.00
#
_symmetry.space_group_name_H-M   'P 1'
#
loop_
_entity.id
_entity.type
_entity.pdbx_description
1 polymer ?
#
loop_
_entity_poly.entity_id
_entity_poly.type
_entity_poly.pdbx_seq_one_letter_code
_entity_poly.pdbx_strand_id
1 'polypeptide(L)'
;MQLMEENLIEEDLFHIRIFMKHNLLLESLVIKAFISVALALFIAGWAVRRKSLNLSGGFAGFLVMSASIMASFRFGALLLVFFFSSSKLTKLGTEKKCKNDVEYKEGGQRDWMQVLVNSSIATALALG
;
A
#
# COMPACT_ATOMS: atom_id res chain seq x y z
N MET A 1 -44.36 -33.26 10.64
CA MET A 1 -44.62 -32.31 9.54
C MET A 1 -44.02 -30.94 9.88
N GLN A 2 -44.39 -30.29 10.99
CA GLN A 2 -43.78 -29.03 11.44
C GLN A 2 -42.25 -29.07 11.66
N LEU A 3 -41.72 -30.13 12.28
CA LEU A 3 -40.26 -30.30 12.47
C LEU A 3 -39.49 -30.39 11.15
N MET A 4 -40.15 -30.81 10.07
CA MET A 4 -39.54 -30.91 8.74
C MET A 4 -39.52 -29.54 8.05
N GLU A 5 -40.54 -28.72 8.27
CA GLU A 5 -40.59 -27.33 7.78
C GLU A 5 -39.60 -26.42 8.53
N GLU A 6 -39.48 -26.53 9.85
CA GLU A 6 -38.49 -25.75 10.61
C GLU A 6 -37.05 -26.03 10.17
N ASN A 7 -36.71 -27.30 9.95
CA ASN A 7 -35.39 -27.68 9.43
C ASN A 7 -35.14 -27.15 8.01
N LEU A 8 -36.17 -27.15 7.16
CA LEU A 8 -36.06 -26.60 5.80
C LEU A 8 -35.82 -25.09 5.83
N ILE A 9 -36.50 -24.39 6.74
CA ILE A 9 -36.34 -22.93 6.93
C ILE A 9 -34.96 -22.58 7.49
N GLU A 10 -34.43 -23.35 8.44
CA GLU A 10 -33.08 -23.16 8.99
C GLU A 10 -31.98 -23.37 7.93
N GLU A 11 -32.10 -24.41 7.10
CA GLU A 11 -31.18 -24.68 5.98
C GLU A 11 -31.20 -23.53 4.96
N ASP A 12 -32.39 -23.07 4.57
CA ASP A 12 -32.55 -21.93 3.65
C ASP A 12 -31.98 -20.63 4.27
N LEU A 13 -32.21 -20.38 5.56
CA LEU A 13 -31.65 -19.22 6.26
C LEU A 13 -30.11 -19.29 6.33
N PHE A 14 -29.53 -20.47 6.53
CA PHE A 14 -28.09 -20.67 6.54
C PHE A 14 -27.48 -20.35 5.17
N HIS A 15 -28.09 -20.85 4.09
CA HIS A 15 -27.66 -20.55 2.72
C HIS A 15 -27.79 -19.07 2.36
N ILE A 16 -28.90 -18.42 2.72
CA ILE A 16 -29.10 -16.98 2.52
C ILE A 16 -28.05 -16.17 3.30
N ARG A 17 -27.74 -16.57 4.54
CA ARG A 17 -26.75 -15.88 5.37
C ARG A 17 -25.33 -16.05 4.82
N ILE A 18 -24.98 -17.24 4.33
CA ILE A 18 -23.71 -17.48 3.64
C ILE A 18 -23.63 -16.66 2.35
N PHE A 19 -24.66 -16.71 1.52
CA PHE A 19 -24.73 -15.96 0.26
C PHE A 19 -24.60 -14.45 0.49
N MET A 20 -25.35 -13.89 1.44
CA MET A 20 -25.25 -12.47 1.81
C MET A 20 -23.86 -12.12 2.33
N LYS A 21 -23.27 -12.96 3.17
CA LYS A 21 -21.93 -12.71 3.71
C LYS A 21 -20.88 -12.71 2.60
N HIS A 22 -20.95 -13.65 1.65
CA HIS A 22 -20.05 -13.66 0.49
C HIS A 22 -20.24 -12.42 -0.38
N ASN A 23 -21.48 -12.03 -0.70
CA ASN A 23 -21.74 -10.84 -1.50
C ASN A 23 -21.21 -9.57 -0.81
N LEU A 24 -21.48 -9.40 0.50
CA LEU A 24 -21.00 -8.26 1.27
C LEU A 24 -19.46 -8.22 1.36
N LEU A 25 -18.81 -9.38 1.49
CA LEU A 25 -17.36 -9.49 1.48
C LEU A 25 -16.78 -9.10 0.11
N LEU A 26 -17.38 -9.57 -0.99
CA LEU A 26 -16.97 -9.21 -2.35
C LEU A 26 -17.07 -7.70 -2.59
N GLU A 27 -18.19 -7.07 -2.24
CA GLU A 27 -18.37 -5.61 -2.33
C GLU A 27 -17.29 -4.87 -1.53
N SER A 28 -17.03 -5.31 -0.29
CA SER A 28 -16.01 -4.69 0.56
C SER A 28 -14.58 -4.84 0.02
N LEU A 29 -14.28 -5.96 -0.64
CA LEU A 29 -12.99 -6.24 -1.26
C LEU A 29 -12.80 -5.40 -2.52
N VAL A 30 -13.83 -5.28 -3.36
CA VAL A 30 -13.80 -4.45 -4.57
C VAL A 30 -13.55 -2.98 -4.22
N ILE A 31 -14.26 -2.46 -3.21
CA ILE A 31 -14.07 -1.08 -2.73
C ILE A 31 -12.65 -0.88 -2.21
N LYS A 32 -12.15 -1.80 -1.37
CA LYS A 32 -10.77 -1.75 -0.86
C LYS A 32 -9.73 -1.81 -1.97
N ALA A 33 -9.93 -2.68 -2.95
CA ALA A 33 -9.04 -2.81 -4.10
C ALA A 33 -8.98 -1.51 -4.89
N PHE A 34 -10.14 -0.92 -5.21
CA PHE A 34 -10.21 0.34 -5.94
C PHE A 34 -9.50 1.47 -5.18
N ILE A 35 -9.78 1.62 -3.88
CA ILE A 35 -9.13 2.64 -3.04
C ILE A 35 -7.61 2.41 -2.98
N SER A 36 -7.16 1.16 -2.78
CA SER A 36 -5.73 0.83 -2.68
C SER A 36 -4.96 1.19 -3.95
N VAL A 37 -5.50 0.82 -5.13
CA VAL A 37 -4.87 1.05 -6.43
C VAL A 37 -4.87 2.53 -6.76
N ALA A 38 -6.00 3.23 -6.58
CA ALA A 38 -6.09 4.66 -6.85
C ALA A 38 -5.11 5.46 -5.96
N LEU A 39 -5.04 5.13 -4.67
CA LEU A 39 -4.14 5.80 -3.73
C LEU A 39 -2.67 5.50 -4.06
N ALA A 40 -2.34 4.25 -4.36
CA ALA A 40 -0.99 3.86 -4.73
C ALA A 40 -0.52 4.52 -6.04
N LEU A 41 -1.39 4.61 -7.06
CA LEU A 41 -1.09 5.31 -8.31
C LEU A 41 -0.84 6.80 -8.08
N PHE A 42 -1.71 7.45 -7.30
CA PHE A 42 -1.56 8.87 -6.96
C PHE A 42 -0.22 9.14 -6.28
N ILE A 43 0.14 8.32 -5.29
CA ILE A 43 1.36 8.50 -4.51
C ILE A 43 2.61 8.19 -5.34
N ALA A 44 2.60 7.10 -6.11
CA ALA A 44 3.71 6.76 -7.01
C ALA A 44 3.93 7.86 -8.05
N GLY A 45 2.86 8.33 -8.70
CA GLY A 45 2.92 9.42 -9.67
C GLY A 45 3.43 10.73 -9.07
N TRP A 46 2.96 11.07 -7.86
CA TRP A 46 3.41 12.26 -7.13
C TRP A 46 4.89 12.16 -6.72
N ALA A 47 5.34 10.99 -6.26
CA ALA A 47 6.72 10.76 -5.84
C ALA A 47 7.72 10.81 -7.01
N VAL A 48 7.34 10.28 -8.18
CA VAL A 48 8.12 10.41 -9.43
C VAL A 48 8.15 11.86 -9.89
N ARG A 49 7.01 12.58 -9.89
CA ARG A 49 6.95 14.01 -10.25
C ARG A 49 7.83 14.89 -9.38
N ARG A 50 7.95 14.57 -8.09
CA ARG A 50 8.82 15.27 -7.13
C ARG A 50 10.31 14.94 -7.28
N LYS A 51 10.72 14.16 -8.30
CA LYS A 51 12.06 13.58 -8.45
C LYS A 51 12.53 12.85 -7.17
N SER A 52 11.58 12.30 -6.39
CA SER A 52 11.90 11.55 -5.16
C SER A 52 12.23 10.09 -5.46
N LEU A 53 11.65 9.57 -6.55
CA LEU A 53 11.86 8.23 -7.09
C LEU A 53 12.10 8.33 -8.60
N ASN A 54 12.88 7.39 -9.13
CA ASN A 54 12.92 7.14 -10.57
C ASN A 54 11.69 6.29 -11.00
N LEU A 55 11.51 6.07 -12.30
CA LEU A 55 10.37 5.32 -12.84
C LEU A 55 10.25 3.89 -12.26
N SER A 56 11.37 3.19 -12.08
CA SER A 56 11.42 1.84 -11.47
C SER A 56 11.01 1.87 -10.00
N GLY A 57 11.49 2.85 -9.23
CA GLY A 57 11.11 3.08 -7.84
C GLY A 57 9.63 3.44 -7.67
N GLY A 58 9.07 4.20 -8.61
CA GLY A 58 7.63 4.50 -8.65
C GLY A 58 6.78 3.23 -8.85
N PHE A 59 7.19 2.35 -9.76
CA PHE A 59 6.50 1.08 -10.01
C PHE A 59 6.59 0.13 -8.79
N ALA A 60 7.77 -0.01 -8.19
CA ALA A 60 7.93 -0.79 -6.97
C ALA A 60 7.09 -0.23 -5.80
N GLY A 61 7.08 1.10 -5.64
CA GLY A 61 6.26 1.79 -4.64
C GLY A 61 4.77 1.53 -4.83
N PHE A 62 4.28 1.54 -6.07
CA PHE A 62 2.89 1.22 -6.40
C PHE A 62 2.51 -0.20 -5.94
N LEU A 63 3.33 -1.20 -6.26
CA LEU A 63 3.07 -2.60 -5.91
C LEU A 63 3.05 -2.81 -4.39
N VAL A 64 4.07 -2.31 -3.69
CA VAL A 64 4.18 -2.44 -2.24
C VAL A 64 3.01 -1.75 -1.54
N MET A 65 2.64 -0.55 -1.97
CA MET A 65 1.58 0.24 -1.34
C MET A 65 0.21 -0.38 -1.56
N SER A 66 -0.07 -0.86 -2.77
CA SER A 66 -1.32 -1.57 -3.08
C SER A 66 -1.45 -2.83 -2.24
N ALA A 67 -0.39 -3.64 -2.16
CA ALA A 67 -0.37 -4.86 -1.34
C ALA A 67 -0.55 -4.56 0.15
N SER A 68 0.11 -3.52 0.66
CA SER A 68 0.05 -3.15 2.08
C SER A 68 -1.35 -2.67 2.49
N ILE A 69 -2.01 -1.86 1.68
CA ILE A 69 -3.38 -1.37 1.96
C ILE A 69 -4.39 -2.51 1.86
N MET A 70 -4.22 -3.41 0.89
CA MET A 70 -5.06 -4.60 0.75
C MET A 70 -4.98 -5.49 1.99
N ALA A 71 -3.77 -5.70 2.52
CA ALA A 71 -3.56 -6.45 3.76
C ALA A 71 -4.14 -5.71 4.96
N SER A 72 -3.86 -4.41 5.11
CA SER A 72 -4.41 -3.58 6.18
C SER A 72 -4.15 -2.09 5.97
N PHE A 73 -5.19 -1.28 6.14
CA PHE A 73 -5.08 0.19 6.09
C PHE A 73 -4.03 0.75 7.07
N ARG A 74 -3.83 0.13 8.24
CA ARG A 74 -2.86 0.57 9.24
C ARG A 74 -1.42 0.40 8.73
N PHE A 75 -1.14 -0.73 8.09
CA PHE A 75 0.16 -1.03 7.51
C PHE A 75 0.48 -0.09 6.34
N GLY A 76 -0.50 0.13 5.45
CA GLY A 76 -0.35 1.10 4.36
C GLY A 76 -0.03 2.52 4.86
N ALA A 77 -0.71 2.98 5.92
CA ALA A 77 -0.48 4.30 6.51
C ALA A 77 0.92 4.43 7.16
N LEU A 78 1.36 3.41 7.91
CA LEU A 78 2.71 3.38 8.51
C LEU A 78 3.81 3.41 7.45
N LEU A 79 3.67 2.59 6.41
CA LEU A 79 4.60 2.53 5.29
C LEU A 79 4.67 3.88 4.56
N LEU A 80 3.54 4.55 4.43
CA LEU A 80 3.45 5.91 3.89
C LEU A 80 4.23 6.92 4.72
N VAL A 81 3.97 6.99 6.02
CA VAL A 81 4.66 7.91 6.93
C VAL A 81 6.17 7.67 6.88
N PHE A 82 6.60 6.41 6.92
CA PHE A 82 8.00 6.06 6.85
C PHE A 82 8.64 6.46 5.52
N PHE A 83 7.94 6.21 4.40
CA PHE A 83 8.39 6.58 3.06
C PHE A 83 8.56 8.09 2.91
N PHE A 84 7.57 8.88 3.36
CA PHE A 84 7.61 10.34 3.31
C PHE A 84 8.71 10.92 4.19
N SER A 85 8.84 10.45 5.43
CA SER A 85 9.87 10.88 6.38
C SER A 85 11.27 10.61 5.83
N SER A 86 11.50 9.39 5.35
CA SER A 86 12.79 8.99 4.78
C SER A 86 13.12 9.74 3.48
N SER A 87 12.11 10.07 2.67
CA SER A 87 12.31 10.82 1.42
C SER A 87 12.68 12.29 1.68
N LYS A 88 12.08 12.93 2.70
CA LYS A 88 12.47 14.28 3.12
C LYS A 88 13.90 14.31 3.69
N LEU A 89 14.26 13.34 4.52
CA LEU A 89 15.62 13.22 5.07
C LEU A 89 16.68 13.07 3.98
N THR A 90 16.39 12.28 2.95
CA THR A 90 17.32 12.06 1.84
C THR A 90 17.56 13.35 1.06
N LYS A 91 16.50 14.11 0.73
CA LYS A 91 16.62 15.41 0.03
C LYS A 91 17.42 16.44 0.82
N LEU A 92 17.19 16.55 2.12
CA LEU A 92 17.93 17.47 2.98
C LEU A 92 19.42 17.07 3.10
N GLY A 93 19.71 15.78 3.04
CA GLY A 93 21.08 15.25 3.02
C GLY A 93 21.81 15.56 1.71
N THR A 94 21.15 15.41 0.56
CA THR A 94 21.71 15.76 -0.75
C THR A 94 21.89 17.26 -0.92
N GLU A 95 20.96 18.10 -0.44
CA GLU A 95 21.10 19.56 -0.47
C GLU A 95 22.29 20.06 0.37
N LYS A 96 22.60 19.42 1.51
CA LYS A 96 23.79 19.74 2.31
C LYS A 96 25.09 19.28 1.66
N LYS A 97 25.09 18.14 0.95
CA LYS A 97 26.27 17.68 0.19
C LYS A 97 26.52 18.49 -1.09
N CYS A 98 25.47 18.96 -1.75
CA CYS A 98 25.57 19.78 -2.97
C CYS A 98 26.21 21.15 -2.74
N LYS A 99 26.16 21.70 -1.51
CA LYS A 99 26.82 22.97 -1.17
C LYS A 99 28.35 22.86 -1.06
N ASN A 100 28.91 21.64 -0.97
CA ASN A 100 30.33 21.42 -0.71
C ASN A 100 31.12 20.84 -1.89
N ASP A 101 30.48 20.35 -2.96
CA ASP A 101 31.16 19.74 -4.11
C ASP A 101 30.84 20.48 -5.42
N VAL A 102 31.87 20.93 -6.12
CA VAL A 102 31.80 21.69 -7.41
C VAL A 102 31.40 20.79 -8.59
N GLU A 103 31.32 19.48 -8.39
CA GLU A 103 31.03 18.47 -9.43
C GLU A 103 29.78 17.63 -9.08
N TYR A 104 28.68 18.31 -8.75
CA TYR A 104 27.44 17.63 -8.36
C TYR A 104 26.73 17.01 -9.57
N LYS A 105 26.84 15.69 -9.74
CA LYS A 105 25.96 14.92 -10.63
C LYS A 105 24.58 14.76 -9.99
N GLU A 106 23.53 15.03 -10.76
CA GLU A 106 22.11 14.91 -10.37
C GLU A 106 21.75 13.43 -10.05
N GLY A 107 22.09 12.94 -8.85
CA GLY A 107 22.09 11.51 -8.50
C GLY A 107 21.33 11.14 -7.20
N GLY A 108 20.27 11.87 -6.85
CA GLY A 108 19.54 11.70 -5.59
C GLY A 108 18.26 10.86 -5.65
N GLN A 109 17.95 10.22 -6.78
CA GLN A 109 16.71 9.45 -6.95
C GLN A 109 16.87 8.03 -6.37
N ARG A 110 15.89 7.58 -5.59
CA ARG A 110 15.87 6.22 -5.04
C ARG A 110 15.40 5.22 -6.09
N ASP A 111 16.13 4.11 -6.21
CA ASP A 111 15.84 3.01 -7.14
C ASP A 111 14.94 1.94 -6.51
N TRP A 112 14.35 1.07 -7.33
CA TRP A 112 13.42 0.01 -6.92
C TRP A 112 13.95 -0.88 -5.79
N MET A 113 15.26 -1.19 -5.80
CA MET A 113 15.90 -2.01 -4.78
C MET A 113 15.92 -1.32 -3.40
N GLN A 114 16.15 0.00 -3.37
CA GLN A 114 16.07 0.77 -2.12
C GLN A 114 14.64 0.90 -1.61
N VAL A 115 13.65 0.95 -2.51
CA VAL A 115 12.24 0.93 -2.11
C VAL A 115 11.91 -0.41 -1.45
N LEU A 116 12.25 -1.54 -2.08
CA LEU A 116 11.96 -2.87 -1.54
C LEU A 116 12.61 -3.12 -0.18
N VAL A 117 13.90 -2.78 -0.01
CA VAL A 117 14.61 -2.96 1.27
C VAL A 117 14.00 -2.10 2.38
N ASN A 118 13.68 -0.83 2.09
CA ASN A 118 13.07 0.05 3.09
C ASN A 118 11.65 -0.39 3.46
N SER A 119 10.89 -0.86 2.48
CA SER A 119 9.53 -1.35 2.70
C SER A 119 9.52 -2.64 3.52
N SER A 120 10.43 -3.57 3.28
CA SER A 120 10.51 -4.83 4.05
C SER A 120 10.91 -4.61 5.51
N ILE A 121 11.83 -3.68 5.81
CA ILE A 121 12.13 -3.28 7.19
C ILE A 121 10.90 -2.65 7.87
N ALA A 122 10.19 -1.75 7.17
CA ALA A 122 8.97 -1.15 7.70
C ALA A 122 7.87 -2.19 7.96
N THR A 123 7.70 -3.16 7.06
CA THR A 123 6.75 -4.27 7.25
C THR A 123 7.15 -5.16 8.42
N ALA A 124 8.44 -5.48 8.58
CA ALA A 124 8.93 -6.28 9.71
C ALA A 124 8.69 -5.58 11.06
N LEU A 125 8.98 -4.27 11.14
CA LEU A 125 8.72 -3.47 12.35
C LEU A 125 7.23 -3.35 12.69
N ALA A 126 6.34 -3.43 11.70
CA ALA A 126 4.91 -3.34 11.92
C ALA A 126 4.25 -4.68 12.27
N LEU A 127 4.92 -5.81 11.99
CA LEU A 127 4.48 -7.17 12.36
C LEU A 127 5.08 -7.67 13.69
N GLY A 128 6.21 -7.10 14.11
CA GLY A 128 6.89 -7.41 15.38
C GLY A 128 6.25 -6.76 16.59
#